data_AF-A0A936SIR9-F1
#
_entry.id   AF-A0A936SIR9-F1
#
_cell.length_a   1.000
_cell.length_b   1.000
_cell.length_c   1.000
_cell.angle_alpha   90.00
_cell.angle_beta   90.00
_cell.angle_gamma   90.00
#
_symmetry.space_group_name_H-M   'P 1'
#
loop_
_entity.id
_entity.type
_entity.pdbx_description
1 polymer ?
#
loop_
_entity_poly.entity_id
_entity_poly.type
_entity_poly.pdbx_seq_one_letter_code
_entity_poly.pdbx_strand_id
1 'polypeptide(L)'
;MTNKLVYARAQPEFVSLKETYRYKLEIARNQAPPRIHSPEGQLEIAVPYDGQRYFSRLACADVEHQLGSTNPAVDVDAQVGHVLFNAYGRTDLKRVLDLGSHYDTLPIRVPVVCDLIHQPAHLYDDQHAALIRHTYRPEPPEVLPISVSLQVMDEESFDPLPGQPLGAGPTEWSELLRRLKRHLNFQPDLILALSIHLDLPESAPAHVAPRIARAVFDWPTLTSLRTIELVVGAARPAVQYNPARPGIEWGEIKLAPVERARAGVKSFASPPIWLRIGQPGELYRQAELTGTIELVIDGLLFSGTQLRVYDGVGAQITSFAPTLSTELQVDLSLRLDDAFARRTLVPYQSLVFDEVIPDELRMADIYVALRDHGFQIVHEQSYTDGDDVLRHTMQAQRPAGPDTLELWVIVDGERYATERQAELPGGQIYTSTFTSGELRLHMIGKLQGNPRELTRTMNAIQADLCDRFARLRAKR
;
A
#
# COMPACT_ATOMS: atom_id res chain seq x y z
N MET A 1 53.73 -2.37 8.95
CA MET A 1 54.04 -3.10 10.19
C MET A 1 53.16 -4.33 10.18
N THR A 2 53.76 -5.52 10.17
CA THR A 2 53.01 -6.79 10.16
C THR A 2 52.61 -7.09 11.60
N ASN A 3 51.34 -6.87 11.96
CA ASN A 3 50.78 -7.34 13.23
C ASN A 3 51.06 -8.84 13.34
N LYS A 4 51.53 -9.28 14.51
CA LYS A 4 51.72 -10.70 14.78
C LYS A 4 50.34 -11.36 14.75
N LEU A 5 50.15 -12.34 13.88
CA LEU A 5 48.89 -13.08 13.76
C LEU A 5 48.96 -14.34 14.63
N VAL A 6 47.97 -14.53 15.48
CA VAL A 6 47.77 -15.76 16.26
C VAL A 6 46.45 -16.43 15.86
N TYR A 7 46.27 -17.69 16.23
CA TYR A 7 45.03 -18.44 15.95
C TYR A 7 44.30 -18.77 17.24
N ALA A 8 42.97 -18.65 17.27
CA ALA A 8 42.21 -18.98 18.47
C ALA A 8 40.91 -19.70 18.14
N ARG A 9 40.53 -20.67 18.98
CA ARG A 9 39.27 -21.42 18.85
C ARG A 9 38.10 -20.61 19.39
N ALA A 10 37.74 -19.56 18.66
CA ALA A 10 36.56 -18.75 18.91
C ALA A 10 35.60 -18.82 17.72
N GLN A 11 34.39 -18.29 17.92
CA GLN A 11 33.38 -18.19 16.88
C GLN A 11 32.64 -16.85 16.99
N PRO A 12 32.20 -16.26 15.87
CA PRO A 12 31.35 -15.07 15.91
C PRO A 12 29.99 -15.37 16.51
N GLU A 13 29.37 -14.34 17.09
CA GLU A 13 27.98 -14.37 17.51
C GLU A 13 27.03 -14.27 16.33
N PHE A 14 27.33 -13.35 15.40
CA PHE A 14 26.58 -13.22 14.18
C PHE A 14 27.46 -12.77 13.02
N VAL A 15 26.99 -13.09 11.82
CA VAL A 15 27.48 -12.57 10.56
C VAL A 15 26.25 -12.11 9.77
N SER A 16 26.23 -10.85 9.37
CA SER A 16 25.14 -10.28 8.57
C SER A 16 25.66 -9.65 7.28
N LEU A 17 24.89 -9.85 6.22
CA LEU A 17 25.11 -9.20 4.93
C LEU A 17 23.81 -8.52 4.51
N LYS A 18 23.87 -7.21 4.36
CA LYS A 18 22.72 -6.36 4.07
C LYS A 18 22.96 -5.58 2.79
N GLU A 19 21.98 -5.56 1.89
CA GLU A 19 21.99 -4.71 0.70
C GLU A 19 20.85 -3.70 0.76
N THR A 20 21.13 -2.45 0.41
CA THR A 20 20.16 -1.36 0.39
C THR A 20 20.08 -0.78 -1.03
N TYR A 21 18.90 -0.81 -1.62
CA TYR A 21 18.60 -0.25 -2.92
C TYR A 21 17.64 0.93 -2.77
N ARG A 22 18.06 2.11 -3.23
CA ARG A 22 17.29 3.36 -3.12
C ARG A 22 16.69 3.74 -4.47
N TYR A 23 15.38 3.99 -4.48
CA TYR A 23 14.60 4.37 -5.66
C TYR A 23 13.88 5.68 -5.39
N LYS A 24 13.78 6.55 -6.40
CA LYS A 24 12.93 7.72 -6.37
C LYS A 24 11.82 7.59 -7.42
N LEU A 25 10.58 7.63 -6.97
CA LEU A 25 9.39 7.51 -7.79
C LEU A 25 8.55 8.80 -7.71
N GLU A 26 8.29 9.38 -8.88
CA GLU A 26 7.38 10.52 -9.02
C GLU A 26 6.04 10.03 -9.59
N ILE A 27 4.99 10.10 -8.77
CA ILE A 27 3.65 9.68 -9.13
C ILE A 27 2.94 10.92 -9.69
N ALA A 28 2.99 11.04 -11.03
CA ALA A 28 2.43 12.17 -11.76
C ALA A 28 1.69 11.72 -13.03
N ARG A 29 1.19 12.68 -13.82
CA ARG A 29 0.48 12.38 -15.07
C ARG A 29 1.36 11.64 -16.08
N ASN A 30 2.62 12.04 -16.15
CA ASN A 30 3.68 11.43 -16.93
C ASN A 30 4.66 10.78 -15.95
N GLN A 31 4.51 9.49 -15.68
CA GLN A 31 5.44 8.77 -14.81
C GLN A 31 6.81 8.75 -15.48
N ALA A 32 7.78 9.45 -14.89
CA ALA A 32 9.17 9.28 -15.24
C ALA A 32 9.61 7.88 -14.79
N PRO A 33 10.52 7.21 -15.53
CA PRO A 33 11.13 5.99 -15.02
C PRO A 33 11.78 6.30 -13.66
N PRO A 34 11.65 5.39 -12.68
CA PRO A 34 12.19 5.63 -11.34
C PRO A 34 13.69 5.84 -11.41
N ARG A 35 14.18 6.82 -10.66
CA ARG A 35 15.62 7.08 -10.57
C ARG A 35 16.22 6.12 -9.57
N ILE A 36 17.24 5.38 -9.99
CA ILE A 36 17.94 4.40 -9.18
C ILE A 36 19.21 5.06 -8.65
N HIS A 37 19.38 5.09 -7.33
CA HIS A 37 20.65 5.47 -6.72
C HIS A 37 21.61 4.28 -6.69
N SER A 38 22.91 4.55 -6.57
CA SER A 38 23.90 3.48 -6.40
C SER A 38 23.56 2.67 -5.15
N PRO A 39 23.40 1.34 -5.26
CA PRO A 39 23.06 0.53 -4.11
C PRO A 39 24.26 0.37 -3.19
N GLU A 40 23.98 0.14 -1.91
CA GLU A 40 24.96 0.06 -0.83
C GLU A 40 24.87 -1.32 -0.18
N GLY A 41 26.01 -1.97 0.03
CA GLY A 41 26.12 -3.23 0.75
C GLY A 41 26.90 -3.07 2.05
N GLN A 42 26.51 -3.79 3.09
CA GLN A 42 27.21 -3.82 4.37
C GLN A 42 27.38 -5.26 4.86
N LEU A 43 28.62 -5.62 5.16
CA LEU A 43 29.00 -6.84 5.89
C LEU A 43 29.30 -6.45 7.33
N GLU A 44 28.73 -7.18 8.28
CA GLU A 44 28.98 -7.00 9.71
C GLU A 44 29.22 -8.35 10.39
N ILE A 45 30.27 -8.42 11.20
CA ILE A 45 30.66 -9.60 11.97
C ILE A 45 30.94 -9.15 13.39
N ALA A 46 30.29 -9.78 14.37
CA ALA A 46 30.53 -9.52 15.78
C ALA A 46 31.10 -10.75 16.50
N VAL A 47 32.12 -10.52 17.32
CA VAL A 47 32.74 -11.55 18.17
C VAL A 47 32.84 -10.99 19.59
N PRO A 48 31.91 -11.34 20.49
CA PRO A 48 31.95 -10.94 21.89
C PRO A 48 33.08 -11.62 22.68
N TYR A 49 33.67 -10.90 23.63
CA TYR A 49 34.69 -11.41 24.56
C TYR A 49 34.07 -11.91 25.87
N ASP A 50 33.24 -12.95 25.76
CA ASP A 50 32.36 -13.43 26.84
C ASP A 50 33.01 -14.47 27.77
N GLY A 51 34.18 -15.02 27.39
CA GLY A 51 34.86 -16.06 28.15
C GLY A 51 34.17 -17.42 28.13
N GLN A 52 33.04 -17.56 27.45
CA GLN A 52 32.18 -18.74 27.52
C GLN A 52 31.90 -19.31 26.14
N ARG A 53 31.14 -18.61 25.31
CA ARG A 53 30.50 -19.17 24.11
C ARG A 53 31.17 -18.70 22.82
N TYR A 54 31.55 -17.43 22.72
CA TYR A 54 32.07 -16.85 21.48
C TYR A 54 33.59 -16.79 21.51
N PHE A 55 34.14 -15.99 22.42
CA PHE A 55 35.56 -15.98 22.71
C PHE A 55 35.81 -16.66 24.07
N SER A 56 35.88 -17.99 24.03
CA SER A 56 35.95 -18.81 25.24
C SER A 56 37.30 -18.67 25.98
N ARG A 57 37.34 -19.11 27.24
CA ARG A 57 38.61 -19.29 27.98
C ARG A 57 39.61 -20.21 27.26
N LEU A 58 39.14 -21.17 26.44
CA LEU A 58 40.03 -21.99 25.61
C LEU A 58 40.67 -21.15 24.49
N ALA A 59 39.91 -20.24 23.88
CA ALA A 59 40.44 -19.30 22.90
C ALA A 59 41.50 -18.37 23.55
N CYS A 60 41.26 -17.93 24.78
CA CYS A 60 42.24 -17.15 25.55
C CYS A 60 43.52 -17.95 25.79
N ALA A 61 43.41 -19.21 26.22
CA ALA A 61 44.57 -20.09 26.41
C ALA A 61 45.35 -20.32 25.10
N ASP A 62 44.67 -20.41 23.95
CA ASP A 62 45.33 -20.53 22.63
C ASP A 62 46.18 -19.29 22.31
N VAL A 63 45.65 -18.10 22.63
CA VAL A 63 46.35 -16.81 22.46
C VAL A 63 47.55 -16.72 23.40
N GLU A 64 47.36 -17.00 24.68
CA GLU A 64 48.43 -16.98 25.69
C GLU A 64 49.55 -17.96 25.33
N HIS A 65 49.22 -19.15 24.84
CA HIS A 65 50.20 -20.15 24.43
C HIS A 65 51.07 -19.66 23.25
N GLN A 66 50.50 -18.93 22.29
CA GLN A 66 51.20 -18.41 21.10
C GLN A 66 51.93 -17.09 21.35
N LEU A 67 51.45 -16.28 22.28
CA LEU A 67 52.10 -15.03 22.68
C LEU A 67 53.22 -15.26 23.69
N GLY A 68 53.13 -16.32 24.50
CA GLY A 68 54.05 -16.59 25.60
C GLY A 68 53.84 -15.63 26.78
N SER A 69 54.78 -15.62 27.72
CA SER A 69 54.72 -14.79 28.94
C SER A 69 55.06 -13.30 28.72
N THR A 70 55.25 -12.86 27.47
CA THR A 70 55.61 -11.48 27.15
C THR A 70 54.43 -10.80 26.48
N ASN A 71 53.83 -9.81 27.14
CA ASN A 71 52.79 -8.99 26.54
C ASN A 71 53.43 -8.21 25.38
N PRO A 72 53.07 -8.45 24.12
CA PRO A 72 53.73 -7.83 22.98
C PRO A 72 53.51 -6.31 22.99
N ALA A 73 54.55 -5.54 22.66
CA ALA A 73 54.47 -4.08 22.56
C ALA A 73 53.74 -3.60 21.29
N VAL A 74 53.10 -4.51 20.55
CA VAL A 74 52.49 -4.28 19.24
C VAL A 74 51.12 -4.91 19.24
N ASP A 75 50.18 -4.29 18.53
CA ASP A 75 48.84 -4.84 18.32
C ASP A 75 48.93 -6.26 17.73
N VAL A 76 48.13 -7.15 18.32
CA VAL A 76 48.04 -8.56 17.90
C VAL A 76 46.59 -8.87 17.61
N ASP A 77 46.37 -9.47 16.45
CA ASP A 77 45.08 -10.01 16.06
C ASP A 77 45.08 -11.54 16.16
N ALA A 78 43.99 -12.09 16.68
CA ALA A 78 43.67 -13.50 16.58
C ALA A 78 42.77 -13.76 15.38
N GLN A 79 43.16 -14.72 14.54
CA GLN A 79 42.29 -15.27 13.52
C GLN A 79 41.42 -16.36 14.14
N VAL A 80 40.11 -16.13 14.11
CA VAL A 80 39.11 -16.97 14.78
C VAL A 80 38.20 -17.71 13.80
N GLY A 81 38.36 -17.48 12.49
CA GLY A 81 37.57 -18.14 11.48
C GLY A 81 37.69 -17.48 10.11
N HIS A 82 36.79 -17.89 9.20
CA HIS A 82 36.73 -17.39 7.83
C HIS A 82 35.28 -17.25 7.38
N VAL A 83 35.00 -16.23 6.58
CA VAL A 83 33.75 -16.13 5.81
C VAL A 83 34.06 -16.45 4.36
N LEU A 84 33.44 -17.49 3.84
CA LEU A 84 33.49 -17.85 2.42
C LEU A 84 32.34 -17.15 1.69
N PHE A 85 32.66 -16.43 0.62
CA PHE A 85 31.68 -15.78 -0.25
C PHE A 85 31.51 -16.60 -1.53
N ASN A 86 30.26 -16.80 -1.94
CA ASN A 86 29.89 -17.43 -3.20
C ASN A 86 28.96 -16.51 -4.00
N ALA A 87 28.96 -16.68 -5.32
CA ALA A 87 28.05 -15.97 -6.24
C ALA A 87 28.07 -14.42 -6.10
N TYR A 88 29.19 -13.85 -5.64
CA TYR A 88 29.34 -12.41 -5.41
C TYR A 88 29.71 -11.62 -6.67
N GLY A 89 29.62 -12.24 -7.86
CA GLY A 89 30.08 -11.65 -9.13
C GLY A 89 29.39 -10.34 -9.52
N ARG A 90 28.22 -10.06 -8.95
CA ARG A 90 27.45 -8.81 -9.12
C ARG A 90 27.73 -7.79 -8.01
N THR A 91 28.93 -7.82 -7.44
CA THR A 91 29.37 -6.92 -6.36
C THR A 91 30.85 -6.58 -6.52
N ASP A 92 31.31 -5.51 -5.87
CA ASP A 92 32.75 -5.19 -5.79
C ASP A 92 33.49 -5.83 -4.60
N LEU A 93 32.88 -6.81 -3.93
CA LEU A 93 33.45 -7.52 -2.77
C LEU A 93 34.85 -8.09 -3.08
N LYS A 94 35.07 -8.61 -4.30
CA LYS A 94 36.36 -9.14 -4.72
C LYS A 94 37.51 -8.16 -4.50
N ARG A 95 37.27 -6.89 -4.82
CA ARG A 95 38.24 -5.81 -4.77
C ARG A 95 38.33 -5.22 -3.36
N VAL A 96 37.19 -5.03 -2.71
CA VAL A 96 37.10 -4.40 -1.39
C VAL A 96 37.74 -5.28 -0.31
N LEU A 97 37.53 -6.59 -0.38
CA LEU A 97 38.01 -7.56 0.62
C LEU A 97 39.24 -8.36 0.15
N ASP A 98 39.81 -8.02 -1.03
CA ASP A 98 40.92 -8.75 -1.65
C ASP A 98 40.69 -10.28 -1.73
N LEU A 99 39.45 -10.69 -2.05
CA LEU A 99 39.04 -12.10 -2.05
C LEU A 99 39.82 -12.95 -3.06
N GLY A 100 40.30 -12.33 -4.14
CA GLY A 100 41.09 -13.03 -5.17
C GLY A 100 42.41 -13.58 -4.65
N SER A 101 43.02 -12.90 -3.67
CA SER A 101 44.26 -13.34 -3.01
C SER A 101 44.00 -14.38 -1.92
N HIS A 102 42.74 -14.57 -1.51
CA HIS A 102 42.33 -15.38 -0.37
C HIS A 102 41.30 -16.47 -0.72
N TYR A 103 41.30 -16.94 -1.97
CA TYR A 103 40.41 -18.02 -2.43
C TYR A 103 38.94 -17.80 -2.06
N ASP A 104 38.43 -16.59 -2.29
CA ASP A 104 37.05 -16.20 -2.00
C ASP A 104 36.67 -16.16 -0.51
N THR A 105 37.68 -16.15 0.37
CA THR A 105 37.50 -16.08 1.82
C THR A 105 37.97 -14.76 2.43
N LEU A 106 37.26 -14.31 3.47
CA LEU A 106 37.67 -13.23 4.35
C LEU A 106 38.04 -13.82 5.72
N PRO A 107 39.28 -13.68 6.19
CA PRO A 107 39.65 -14.10 7.54
C PRO A 107 38.95 -13.21 8.59
N ILE A 108 38.35 -13.84 9.59
CA ILE A 108 37.79 -13.15 10.75
C ILE A 108 38.93 -12.92 11.73
N ARG A 109 39.39 -11.68 11.81
CA ARG A 109 40.47 -11.26 12.69
C ARG A 109 39.92 -10.34 13.77
N VAL A 110 40.19 -10.68 15.02
CA VAL A 110 39.75 -9.92 16.19
C VAL A 110 40.97 -9.46 16.98
N PRO A 111 41.00 -8.23 17.49
CA PRO A 111 42.10 -7.76 18.31
C PRO A 111 42.18 -8.58 19.59
N VAL A 112 43.37 -9.00 19.99
CA VAL A 112 43.60 -9.67 21.29
C VAL A 112 44.64 -8.96 22.15
N VAL A 113 45.41 -8.07 21.54
CA VAL A 113 46.21 -7.06 22.23
C VAL A 113 46.00 -5.75 21.49
N CYS A 114 45.48 -4.73 22.18
CA CYS A 114 45.33 -3.36 21.70
C CYS A 114 45.15 -2.40 22.89
N ASP A 115 45.02 -1.10 22.65
CA ASP A 115 44.82 -0.10 23.72
C ASP A 115 43.66 -0.45 24.67
N LEU A 116 42.58 -1.03 24.14
CA LEU A 116 41.42 -1.46 24.92
C LEU A 116 41.63 -2.82 25.61
N ILE A 117 42.38 -3.72 24.96
CA ILE A 117 42.64 -5.09 25.43
C ILE A 117 44.12 -5.20 25.78
N HIS A 118 44.49 -4.75 26.97
CA HIS A 118 45.87 -4.77 27.46
C HIS A 118 46.12 -5.84 28.53
N GLN A 119 45.07 -6.48 29.04
CA GLN A 119 45.13 -7.59 29.98
C GLN A 119 44.36 -8.80 29.43
N PRO A 120 44.84 -10.04 29.63
CA PRO A 120 44.12 -11.25 29.20
C PRO A 120 42.70 -11.34 29.76
N ALA A 121 42.45 -10.76 30.95
CA ALA A 121 41.14 -10.72 31.57
C ALA A 121 40.06 -10.04 30.70
N HIS A 122 40.44 -9.07 29.87
CA HIS A 122 39.51 -8.36 29.00
C HIS A 122 39.00 -9.21 27.82
N LEU A 123 39.62 -10.37 27.58
CA LEU A 123 39.17 -11.32 26.56
C LEU A 123 38.01 -12.21 27.05
N TYR A 124 37.68 -12.16 28.35
CA TYR A 124 36.68 -13.03 28.96
C TYR A 124 35.83 -12.35 30.05
N ASP A 125 35.83 -11.02 30.13
CA ASP A 125 35.09 -10.25 31.14
C ASP A 125 33.69 -9.81 30.70
N ASP A 126 33.28 -10.14 29.48
CA ASP A 126 31.99 -9.81 28.88
C ASP A 126 31.72 -8.28 28.75
N GLN A 127 32.77 -7.46 28.75
CA GLN A 127 32.66 -6.00 28.59
C GLN A 127 32.92 -5.51 27.16
N HIS A 128 33.49 -6.37 26.32
CA HIS A 128 33.99 -6.00 25.01
C HIS A 128 33.45 -6.92 23.90
N ALA A 129 33.38 -6.39 22.68
CA ALA A 129 33.13 -7.16 21.47
C ALA A 129 33.92 -6.59 20.30
N ALA A 130 34.49 -7.47 19.48
CA ALA A 130 35.08 -7.08 18.20
C ALA A 130 34.00 -6.94 17.15
N LEU A 131 33.97 -5.80 16.47
CA LEU A 131 33.02 -5.50 15.41
C LEU A 131 33.74 -5.20 14.11
N ILE A 132 33.61 -6.11 13.15
CA ILE A 132 34.22 -5.98 11.82
C ILE A 132 33.13 -5.51 10.87
N ARG A 133 33.37 -4.38 10.20
CA ARG A 133 32.42 -3.78 9.25
C ARG A 133 33.11 -3.47 7.93
N HIS A 134 32.50 -3.92 6.84
CA HIS A 134 32.93 -3.57 5.49
C HIS A 134 31.72 -3.07 4.69
N THR A 135 31.94 -2.01 3.94
CA THR A 135 30.96 -1.50 2.97
C THR A 135 31.38 -1.93 1.57
N TYR A 136 30.42 -2.35 0.76
CA TYR A 136 30.63 -2.77 -0.62
C TYR A 136 29.51 -2.21 -1.50
N ARG A 137 29.63 -2.40 -2.82
CA ARG A 137 28.67 -1.92 -3.82
C ARG A 137 28.17 -3.09 -4.64
N PRO A 138 26.91 -3.53 -4.47
CA PRO A 138 26.28 -4.45 -5.40
C PRO A 138 25.93 -3.74 -6.71
N GLU A 139 25.62 -4.50 -7.75
CA GLU A 139 25.04 -3.98 -8.98
C GLU A 139 23.54 -3.77 -8.83
N PRO A 140 22.95 -2.75 -9.47
CA PRO A 140 21.50 -2.61 -9.51
C PRO A 140 20.84 -3.82 -10.18
N PRO A 141 19.61 -4.22 -9.77
CA PRO A 141 18.88 -5.27 -10.45
C PRO A 141 18.54 -4.85 -11.89
N GLU A 142 18.52 -5.81 -12.82
CA GLU A 142 18.24 -5.54 -14.24
C GLU A 142 16.79 -5.04 -14.47
N VAL A 143 15.87 -5.52 -13.64
CA VAL A 143 14.46 -5.13 -13.65
C VAL A 143 14.13 -4.49 -12.31
N LEU A 144 13.35 -3.41 -12.35
CA LEU A 144 12.83 -2.79 -11.15
C LEU A 144 11.89 -3.77 -10.43
N PRO A 145 12.22 -4.21 -9.20
CA PRO A 145 11.46 -5.25 -8.54
C PRO A 145 10.24 -4.70 -7.79
N ILE A 146 10.12 -3.38 -7.64
CA ILE A 146 9.07 -2.74 -6.84
C ILE A 146 8.21 -1.81 -7.69
N SER A 147 6.89 -1.93 -7.53
CA SER A 147 5.90 -1.02 -8.10
C SER A 147 5.03 -0.48 -6.97
N VAL A 148 4.95 0.83 -6.86
CA VAL A 148 4.12 1.52 -5.86
C VAL A 148 3.04 2.32 -6.58
N SER A 149 1.79 2.12 -6.19
CA SER A 149 0.65 2.90 -6.65
C SER A 149 0.06 3.66 -5.47
N LEU A 150 -0.13 4.96 -5.65
CA LEU A 150 -0.76 5.85 -4.69
C LEU A 150 -1.86 6.63 -5.41
N GLN A 151 -3.08 6.57 -4.89
CA GLN A 151 -4.24 7.25 -5.47
C GLN A 151 -4.95 8.09 -4.41
N VAL A 152 -5.51 9.21 -4.86
CA VAL A 152 -6.30 10.11 -4.02
C VAL A 152 -7.77 9.92 -4.39
N MET A 153 -8.60 9.60 -3.40
CA MET A 153 -10.01 9.29 -3.55
C MET A 153 -10.83 10.02 -2.49
N ASP A 154 -12.14 10.08 -2.73
CA ASP A 154 -13.11 10.45 -1.69
C ASP A 154 -13.71 9.23 -1.02
N GLU A 155 -14.26 9.44 0.18
CA GLU A 155 -15.11 8.44 0.82
C GLU A 155 -16.27 7.98 -0.07
N GLU A 156 -16.87 8.87 -0.86
CA GLU A 156 -17.95 8.50 -1.79
C GLU A 156 -17.47 7.60 -2.94
N SER A 157 -16.17 7.61 -3.26
CA SER A 157 -15.57 6.70 -4.25
C SER A 157 -15.18 5.35 -3.66
N PHE A 158 -15.24 5.21 -2.34
CA PHE A 158 -14.71 4.07 -1.60
C PHE A 158 -15.74 2.97 -1.38
N ASP A 159 -17.03 3.29 -1.28
CA ASP A 159 -18.08 2.28 -1.27
C ASP A 159 -18.34 1.88 -2.73
N PRO A 160 -17.90 0.69 -3.19
CA PRO A 160 -18.24 0.26 -4.52
C PRO A 160 -19.76 0.16 -4.60
N LEU A 161 -20.36 1.05 -5.37
CA LEU A 161 -21.72 0.86 -5.85
C LEU A 161 -21.80 -0.55 -6.43
N PRO A 162 -22.86 -1.31 -6.13
CA PRO A 162 -22.90 -2.73 -6.41
C PRO A 162 -22.68 -3.00 -7.91
N GLY A 163 -21.49 -3.48 -8.24
CA GLY A 163 -21.17 -4.13 -9.52
C GLY A 163 -21.54 -5.61 -9.52
N GLN A 164 -22.22 -6.07 -8.47
CA GLN A 164 -22.84 -7.39 -8.40
C GLN A 164 -24.35 -7.22 -8.48
N PRO A 165 -25.06 -8.08 -9.24
CA PRO A 165 -26.51 -8.12 -9.21
C PRO A 165 -26.94 -8.39 -7.77
N LEU A 166 -27.57 -7.41 -7.14
CA LEU A 166 -28.22 -7.62 -5.85
C LEU A 166 -29.30 -8.69 -6.06
N GLY A 167 -29.43 -9.64 -5.14
CA GLY A 167 -30.54 -10.59 -5.15
C GLY A 167 -31.89 -9.86 -5.16
N ALA A 168 -32.92 -10.50 -5.73
CA ALA A 168 -34.23 -9.91 -5.98
C ALA A 168 -35.10 -9.70 -4.71
N GLY A 169 -34.50 -9.62 -3.51
CA GLY A 169 -35.21 -9.59 -2.23
C GLY A 169 -35.48 -8.17 -1.68
N PRO A 170 -36.60 -7.93 -0.98
CA PRO A 170 -36.95 -6.63 -0.37
C PRO A 170 -35.97 -6.17 0.73
N THR A 171 -35.33 -7.10 1.43
CA THR A 171 -34.27 -6.80 2.41
C THR A 171 -33.03 -6.16 1.77
N GLU A 172 -32.78 -6.45 0.48
CA GLU A 172 -31.63 -5.92 -0.26
C GLU A 172 -31.91 -4.51 -0.81
N TRP A 173 -33.17 -4.21 -1.16
CA TRP A 173 -33.60 -2.87 -1.56
C TRP A 173 -33.45 -1.85 -0.42
N SER A 174 -33.90 -2.22 0.78
CA SER A 174 -33.76 -1.36 1.96
C SER A 174 -32.28 -1.10 2.32
N GLU A 175 -31.41 -2.09 2.14
CA GLU A 175 -29.96 -1.95 2.30
C GLU A 175 -29.33 -1.05 1.24
N LEU A 176 -29.74 -1.17 -0.03
CA LEU A 176 -29.34 -0.27 -1.10
C LEU A 176 -29.74 1.18 -0.79
N LEU A 177 -31.02 1.42 -0.46
CA LEU A 177 -31.50 2.76 -0.07
C LEU A 177 -30.77 3.30 1.17
N ARG A 178 -30.43 2.44 2.14
CA ARG A 178 -29.62 2.84 3.31
C ARG A 178 -28.22 3.28 2.90
N ARG A 179 -27.58 2.60 1.94
CA ARG A 179 -26.27 3.02 1.39
C ARG A 179 -26.38 4.34 0.63
N LEU A 180 -27.41 4.53 -0.20
CA LEU A 180 -27.67 5.82 -0.86
C LEU A 180 -27.89 6.96 0.14
N LYS A 181 -28.64 6.71 1.20
CA LYS A 181 -28.85 7.70 2.27
C LYS A 181 -27.57 8.06 3.03
N ARG A 182 -26.53 7.21 3.02
CA ARG A 182 -25.20 7.59 3.54
C ARG A 182 -24.49 8.59 2.63
N HIS A 183 -24.62 8.46 1.30
CA HIS A 183 -24.06 9.44 0.35
C HIS A 183 -24.66 10.84 0.48
N LEU A 184 -25.85 11.00 1.08
CA LEU A 184 -26.42 12.31 1.40
C LEU A 184 -25.66 13.06 2.52
N ASN A 185 -24.95 12.32 3.38
CA ASN A 185 -24.18 12.91 4.47
C ASN A 185 -22.73 13.07 4.02
N PHE A 186 -22.44 14.19 3.36
CA PHE A 186 -21.09 14.55 2.93
C PHE A 186 -20.11 14.45 4.11
N GLN A 187 -19.23 13.46 4.10
CA GLN A 187 -18.08 13.42 4.99
C GLN A 187 -16.90 14.03 4.22
N PRO A 188 -16.22 15.05 4.76
CA PRO A 188 -15.09 15.70 4.10
C PRO A 188 -13.82 14.84 4.13
N ASP A 189 -13.96 13.52 4.16
CA ASP A 189 -12.87 12.56 4.29
C ASP A 189 -12.15 12.39 2.95
N LEU A 190 -10.84 12.64 2.94
CA LEU A 190 -9.95 12.27 1.84
C LEU A 190 -9.33 10.91 2.11
N ILE A 191 -9.21 10.07 1.09
CA ILE A 191 -8.62 8.75 1.19
C ILE A 191 -7.37 8.68 0.30
N LEU A 192 -6.24 8.30 0.91
CA LEU A 192 -5.05 7.88 0.16
C LEU A 192 -5.03 6.35 0.08
N ALA A 193 -5.16 5.81 -1.13
CA ALA A 193 -5.07 4.39 -1.39
C ALA A 193 -3.66 4.03 -1.87
N LEU A 194 -2.94 3.26 -1.07
CA LEU A 194 -1.59 2.79 -1.34
C LEU A 194 -1.62 1.27 -1.62
N SER A 195 -0.95 0.87 -2.71
CA SER A 195 -0.65 -0.53 -2.98
C SER A 195 0.79 -0.70 -3.41
N ILE A 196 1.43 -1.75 -2.89
CA ILE A 196 2.83 -2.08 -3.20
C ILE A 196 2.86 -3.48 -3.78
N HIS A 197 3.54 -3.60 -4.91
CA HIS A 197 3.82 -4.86 -5.57
C HIS A 197 5.33 -5.07 -5.60
N LEU A 198 5.75 -6.30 -5.29
CA LEU A 198 7.14 -6.73 -5.35
C LEU A 198 7.22 -7.96 -6.25
N ASP A 199 8.07 -7.89 -7.27
CA ASP A 199 8.38 -8.98 -8.18
C ASP A 199 9.80 -9.48 -7.89
N LEU A 200 9.91 -10.76 -7.53
CA LEU A 200 11.16 -11.43 -7.28
C LEU A 200 11.44 -12.48 -8.35
N PRO A 201 12.72 -12.77 -8.68
CA PRO A 201 13.03 -13.86 -9.60
C PRO A 201 12.54 -15.20 -9.05
N GLU A 202 12.18 -16.15 -9.93
CA GLU A 202 11.73 -17.49 -9.53
C GLU A 202 12.75 -18.22 -8.62
N SER A 203 14.04 -17.95 -8.82
CA SER A 203 15.15 -18.46 -8.01
C SER A 203 15.16 -17.98 -6.56
N ALA A 204 14.32 -17.00 -6.19
CA ALA A 204 14.19 -16.57 -4.81
C ALA A 204 13.72 -17.72 -3.91
N PRO A 205 14.20 -17.83 -2.65
CA PRO A 205 13.80 -18.90 -1.75
C PRO A 205 12.28 -18.97 -1.54
N ALA A 206 11.74 -20.17 -1.30
CA ALA A 206 10.30 -20.36 -1.08
C ALA A 206 9.77 -19.73 0.22
N HIS A 207 10.65 -19.49 1.19
CA HIS A 207 10.30 -18.96 2.52
C HIS A 207 10.47 -17.45 2.64
N VAL A 208 10.71 -16.73 1.53
CA VAL A 208 10.85 -15.27 1.56
C VAL A 208 9.52 -14.64 1.98
N ALA A 209 9.58 -13.80 3.01
CA ALA A 209 8.43 -13.10 3.58
C ALA A 209 8.70 -11.59 3.54
N PRO A 210 8.48 -10.93 2.39
CA PRO A 210 8.73 -9.50 2.27
C PRO A 210 7.72 -8.71 3.11
N ARG A 211 8.18 -7.63 3.73
CA ARG A 211 7.36 -6.77 4.58
C ARG A 211 7.71 -5.30 4.39
N ILE A 212 6.71 -4.45 4.52
CA ILE A 212 6.91 -3.01 4.70
C ILE A 212 7.36 -2.83 6.13
N ALA A 213 8.67 -2.63 6.33
CA ALA A 213 9.23 -2.38 7.65
C ALA A 213 8.73 -1.02 8.15
N ARG A 214 8.71 -0.02 7.27
CA ARG A 214 8.26 1.33 7.60
C ARG A 214 7.74 2.05 6.36
N ALA A 215 6.68 2.83 6.54
CA ALA A 215 6.20 3.80 5.57
C ALA A 215 6.00 5.13 6.31
N VAL A 216 6.53 6.20 5.74
CA VAL A 216 6.46 7.56 6.28
C VAL A 216 5.94 8.49 5.21
N PHE A 217 4.95 9.31 5.52
CA PHE A 217 4.58 10.46 4.68
C PHE A 217 4.85 11.74 5.44
N ASP A 218 5.52 12.68 4.75
CA ASP A 218 5.73 14.02 5.27
C ASP A 218 4.36 14.68 5.44
N TRP A 219 4.13 15.20 6.65
CA TRP A 219 2.81 15.68 7.03
C TRP A 219 2.91 17.11 7.57
N PRO A 220 2.21 18.08 6.94
CA PRO A 220 2.49 19.50 7.12
C PRO A 220 2.27 20.05 8.54
N THR A 221 1.50 19.38 9.39
CA THR A 221 1.08 19.95 10.68
C THR A 221 0.61 18.89 11.67
N LEU A 222 0.49 19.27 12.96
CA LEU A 222 -0.23 18.52 13.99
C LEU A 222 -1.76 18.59 13.73
N THR A 223 -2.24 18.19 12.55
CA THR A 223 -3.63 17.71 12.45
C THR A 223 -3.81 16.66 13.53
N SER A 224 -4.92 16.74 14.27
CA SER A 224 -5.17 15.75 15.31
C SER A 224 -5.11 14.37 14.65
N LEU A 225 -4.17 13.52 15.08
CA LEU A 225 -4.10 12.12 14.64
C LEU A 225 -5.44 11.39 14.80
N ARG A 226 -6.33 11.91 15.66
CA ARG A 226 -7.72 11.47 15.81
C ARG A 226 -8.55 11.54 14.53
N THR A 227 -8.14 12.35 13.56
CA THR A 227 -8.81 12.51 12.26
C THR A 227 -8.17 11.67 11.16
N ILE A 228 -7.11 10.92 11.50
CA ILE A 228 -6.40 10.05 10.56
C ILE A 228 -6.66 8.60 11.00
N GLU A 229 -7.23 7.82 10.09
CA GLU A 229 -7.46 6.39 10.31
C GLU A 229 -6.74 5.59 9.22
N LEU A 230 -5.92 4.62 9.64
CA LEU A 230 -5.24 3.70 8.73
C LEU A 230 -5.96 2.35 8.74
N VAL A 231 -6.32 1.88 7.56
CA VAL A 231 -6.94 0.57 7.33
C VAL A 231 -6.02 -0.24 6.44
N VAL A 232 -5.67 -1.45 6.88
CA VAL A 232 -4.77 -2.38 6.18
C VAL A 232 -5.48 -3.72 6.04
N GLY A 233 -6.10 -3.97 4.89
CA GLY A 233 -7.02 -5.09 4.72
C GLY A 233 -8.18 -5.00 5.72
N ALA A 234 -8.29 -5.99 6.62
CA ALA A 234 -9.27 -5.99 7.70
C ALA A 234 -8.76 -5.34 9.01
N ALA A 235 -7.47 -5.04 9.11
CA ALA A 235 -6.84 -4.51 10.31
C ALA A 235 -6.88 -2.98 10.33
N ARG A 236 -6.86 -2.40 11.53
CA ARG A 236 -6.78 -0.95 11.77
C ARG A 236 -5.58 -0.62 12.65
N PRO A 237 -4.35 -0.69 12.11
CA PRO A 237 -3.16 -0.38 12.89
C PRO A 237 -3.13 1.09 13.30
N ALA A 238 -2.46 1.39 14.42
CA ALA A 238 -2.28 2.76 14.87
C ALA A 238 -1.29 3.50 13.96
N VAL A 239 -1.64 4.73 13.58
CA VAL A 239 -0.72 5.67 12.94
C VAL A 239 0.06 6.41 14.02
N GLN A 240 1.37 6.49 13.87
CA GLN A 240 2.25 7.23 14.76
C GLN A 240 2.66 8.54 14.09
N TYR A 241 2.89 9.59 14.88
CA TYR A 241 3.49 10.83 14.38
C TYR A 241 4.91 10.91 14.85
N ASN A 242 5.85 11.12 13.93
CA ASN A 242 7.24 11.27 14.24
C ASN A 242 7.56 12.77 14.42
N PRO A 243 7.84 13.26 15.65
CA PRO A 243 8.12 14.68 15.86
C PRO A 243 9.50 15.10 15.34
N ALA A 244 10.44 14.17 15.17
CA ALA A 244 11.78 14.46 14.65
C ALA A 244 11.80 14.62 13.12
N ARG A 245 10.87 13.95 12.43
CA ARG A 245 10.62 14.08 10.99
C ARG A 245 9.11 14.28 10.80
N PRO A 246 8.62 15.52 10.69
CA PRO A 246 7.20 15.83 10.77
C PRO A 246 6.42 15.04 9.72
N GLY A 247 5.82 13.94 10.17
CA GLY A 247 5.30 12.92 9.28
C GLY A 247 4.54 11.84 10.02
N ILE A 248 3.61 11.22 9.31
CA ILE A 248 2.85 10.07 9.79
C ILE A 248 3.59 8.80 9.40
N GLU A 249 3.68 7.86 10.33
CA GLU A 249 4.40 6.61 10.13
C GLU A 249 3.58 5.39 10.55
N TRP A 250 3.76 4.31 9.79
CA TRP A 250 3.28 2.97 10.09
C TRP A 250 4.25 1.93 9.55
N GLY A 251 4.10 0.67 9.94
CA GLY A 251 5.04 -0.37 9.55
C GLY A 251 4.53 -1.78 9.84
N GLU A 252 5.43 -2.74 9.68
CA GLU A 252 5.21 -4.17 9.90
C GLU A 252 4.04 -4.78 9.10
N ILE A 253 3.84 -4.31 7.86
CA ILE A 253 2.83 -4.85 6.96
C ILE A 253 3.44 -5.94 6.09
N LYS A 254 2.98 -7.19 6.25
CA LYS A 254 3.43 -8.33 5.45
C LYS A 254 2.83 -8.28 4.04
N LEU A 255 3.63 -8.61 3.04
CA LEU A 255 3.13 -8.82 1.68
C LEU A 255 2.73 -10.29 1.51
N ALA A 256 1.66 -10.52 0.78
CA ALA A 256 1.16 -11.86 0.46
C ALA A 256 1.54 -12.26 -0.97
N PRO A 257 1.81 -13.55 -1.24
CA PRO A 257 2.05 -14.03 -2.60
C PRO A 257 0.80 -13.86 -3.47
N VAL A 258 1.00 -13.53 -4.75
CA VAL A 258 -0.08 -13.37 -5.73
C VAL A 258 -0.19 -14.64 -6.59
N GLU A 259 -1.35 -15.31 -6.57
CA GLU A 259 -1.56 -16.59 -7.27
C GLU A 259 -1.41 -16.49 -8.80
N ARG A 260 -1.71 -15.33 -9.39
CA ARG A 260 -1.52 -15.04 -10.83
C ARG A 260 -0.17 -14.37 -11.09
N ALA A 261 0.90 -15.04 -10.70
CA ALA A 261 2.24 -14.53 -11.00
C ALA A 261 2.54 -14.66 -12.51
N ARG A 262 3.35 -13.74 -13.04
CA ARG A 262 3.88 -13.86 -14.41
C ARG A 262 4.80 -15.08 -14.46
N ALA A 263 4.81 -15.80 -15.59
CA ALA A 263 5.69 -16.96 -15.76
C ALA A 263 7.16 -16.57 -15.47
N GLY A 264 7.83 -17.30 -14.58
CA GLY A 264 9.22 -17.04 -14.18
C GLY A 264 9.44 -15.99 -13.08
N VAL A 265 8.39 -15.47 -12.44
CA VAL A 265 8.47 -14.45 -11.39
C VAL A 265 7.64 -14.86 -10.17
N LYS A 266 8.14 -14.60 -8.96
CA LYS A 266 7.36 -14.68 -7.71
C LYS A 266 6.89 -13.29 -7.34
N SER A 267 5.60 -13.04 -7.50
CA SER A 267 4.97 -11.75 -7.21
C SER A 267 4.36 -11.74 -5.82
N PHE A 268 4.56 -10.63 -5.10
CA PHE A 268 3.99 -10.35 -3.79
C PHE A 268 3.24 -9.02 -3.85
N ALA A 269 2.16 -8.90 -3.10
CA ALA A 269 1.38 -7.69 -3.00
C ALA A 269 1.08 -7.35 -1.54
N SER A 270 1.06 -6.05 -1.21
CA SER A 270 0.52 -5.62 0.06
C SER A 270 -0.99 -5.89 0.09
N PRO A 271 -1.59 -6.13 1.28
CA PRO A 271 -3.02 -5.91 1.45
C PRO A 271 -3.37 -4.46 1.04
N PRO A 272 -4.64 -4.17 0.72
CA PRO A 272 -5.04 -2.79 0.43
C PRO A 272 -4.77 -1.91 1.65
N ILE A 273 -4.05 -0.80 1.45
CA ILE A 273 -3.71 0.17 2.49
C ILE A 273 -4.47 1.46 2.19
N TRP A 274 -5.30 1.89 3.14
CA TRP A 274 -6.10 3.10 3.01
C TRP A 274 -5.85 4.01 4.20
N LEU A 275 -5.47 5.24 3.91
CA LEU A 275 -5.35 6.31 4.89
C LEU A 275 -6.54 7.26 4.73
N ARG A 276 -7.47 7.22 5.68
CA ARG A 276 -8.62 8.14 5.74
C ARG A 276 -8.22 9.39 6.52
N ILE A 277 -8.55 10.55 5.98
CA ILE A 277 -8.17 11.87 6.52
C ILE A 277 -9.43 12.71 6.60
N GLY A 278 -10.00 12.87 7.80
CA GLY A 278 -11.28 13.57 7.96
C GLY A 278 -11.23 15.09 7.87
N GLN A 279 -10.04 15.69 7.92
CA GLN A 279 -9.85 17.14 7.74
C GLN A 279 -8.70 17.43 6.75
N PRO A 280 -8.90 17.15 5.45
CA PRO A 280 -7.84 17.26 4.43
C PRO A 280 -7.56 18.72 4.01
N GLY A 281 -8.12 19.71 4.71
CA GLY A 281 -8.02 21.14 4.40
C GLY A 281 -6.59 21.63 4.14
N GLU A 282 -5.62 21.02 4.82
CA GLU A 282 -4.20 21.35 4.74
C GLU A 282 -3.53 20.75 3.49
N LEU A 283 -3.92 19.54 3.08
CA LEU A 283 -3.41 18.90 1.88
C LEU A 283 -3.79 19.68 0.61
N TYR A 284 -4.95 20.33 0.59
CA TYR A 284 -5.35 21.19 -0.53
C TYR A 284 -4.44 22.41 -0.73
N ARG A 285 -3.60 22.77 0.25
CA ARG A 285 -2.65 23.89 0.14
C ARG A 285 -1.24 23.42 -0.25
N GLN A 286 -1.00 22.12 -0.28
CA GLN A 286 0.28 21.55 -0.65
C GLN A 286 0.33 21.25 -2.15
N ALA A 287 1.48 21.53 -2.77
CA ALA A 287 1.73 21.16 -4.16
C ALA A 287 2.06 19.67 -4.32
N GLU A 288 2.77 19.10 -3.34
CA GLU A 288 3.21 17.71 -3.35
C GLU A 288 3.09 17.06 -1.97
N LEU A 289 2.86 15.75 -1.97
CA LEU A 289 2.95 14.87 -0.81
C LEU A 289 4.15 13.95 -1.01
N THR A 290 5.13 14.06 -0.12
CA THR A 290 6.35 13.25 -0.12
C THR A 290 6.29 12.17 0.93
N GLY A 291 7.01 11.07 0.70
CA GLY A 291 7.11 9.99 1.67
C GLY A 291 8.21 9.00 1.33
N THR A 292 8.55 8.13 2.27
CA THR A 292 9.53 7.06 2.08
C THR A 292 8.91 5.74 2.51
N ILE A 293 9.06 4.72 1.69
CA ILE A 293 8.65 3.34 1.99
C ILE A 293 9.89 2.46 2.05
N GLU A 294 10.05 1.77 3.17
CA GLU A 294 11.13 0.83 3.45
C GLU A 294 10.57 -0.59 3.44
N LEU A 295 10.96 -1.36 2.43
CA LEU A 295 10.64 -2.76 2.29
C LEU A 295 11.84 -3.61 2.70
N VAL A 296 11.64 -4.59 3.55
CA VAL A 296 12.67 -5.53 3.97
C VAL A 296 12.33 -6.94 3.48
N ILE A 297 13.34 -7.61 2.93
CA ILE A 297 13.27 -8.96 2.38
C ILE A 297 14.35 -9.79 3.06
N ASP A 298 13.94 -10.56 4.07
CA ASP A 298 14.84 -11.41 4.83
C ASP A 298 15.17 -12.70 4.05
N GLY A 299 16.41 -13.16 4.16
CA GLY A 299 16.92 -14.38 3.53
C GLY A 299 17.29 -14.26 2.06
N LEU A 300 17.29 -13.05 1.48
CA LEU A 300 17.58 -12.83 0.07
C LEU A 300 18.49 -11.60 -0.13
N LEU A 301 19.47 -11.74 -1.02
CA LEU A 301 20.26 -10.65 -1.59
C LEU A 301 20.03 -10.56 -3.09
N PHE A 302 19.80 -9.36 -3.62
CA PHE A 302 19.58 -9.16 -5.05
C PHE A 302 20.84 -9.36 -5.89
N SER A 303 22.02 -9.19 -5.30
CA SER A 303 23.27 -9.59 -5.94
C SER A 303 23.39 -11.11 -6.15
N GLY A 304 22.60 -11.91 -5.41
CA GLY A 304 22.72 -13.37 -5.37
C GLY A 304 23.86 -13.87 -4.47
N THR A 305 24.56 -12.96 -3.77
CA THR A 305 25.68 -13.31 -2.90
C THR A 305 25.24 -14.27 -1.80
N GLN A 306 26.03 -15.32 -1.60
CA GLN A 306 25.85 -16.29 -0.52
C GLN A 306 27.08 -16.29 0.37
N LEU A 307 26.88 -16.63 1.64
CA LEU A 307 27.98 -16.76 2.59
C LEU A 307 27.88 -18.03 3.43
N ARG A 308 29.06 -18.53 3.79
CA ARG A 308 29.26 -19.62 4.76
C ARG A 308 30.32 -19.20 5.74
N VAL A 309 30.14 -19.54 7.01
CA VAL A 309 31.06 -19.17 8.07
C VAL A 309 31.75 -20.43 8.59
N TYR A 310 33.06 -20.34 8.74
CA TYR A 310 33.91 -21.40 9.25
C TYR A 310 34.64 -20.91 10.51
N ASP A 311 34.79 -21.79 11.49
CA ASP A 311 35.50 -21.50 12.73
C ASP A 311 37.03 -21.49 12.54
N GLY A 312 37.77 -21.23 13.63
CA GLY A 312 39.23 -21.19 13.64
C GLY A 312 39.91 -22.53 13.32
N VAL A 313 39.17 -23.64 13.33
CA VAL A 313 39.64 -24.99 12.98
C VAL A 313 39.26 -25.36 11.53
N GLY A 314 38.46 -24.51 10.86
CA GLY A 314 38.00 -24.72 9.49
C GLY A 314 36.73 -25.56 9.39
N ALA A 315 36.04 -25.83 10.51
CA ALA A 315 34.74 -26.48 10.48
C ALA A 315 33.63 -25.46 10.16
N GLN A 316 32.65 -25.85 9.35
CA GLN A 316 31.52 -24.97 9.06
C GLN A 316 30.67 -24.78 10.32
N ILE A 317 30.42 -23.53 10.68
CA ILE A 317 29.56 -23.20 11.80
C ILE A 317 28.10 -23.41 11.39
N THR A 318 27.41 -24.32 12.07
CA THR A 318 25.98 -24.59 11.88
C THR A 318 25.13 -24.17 13.07
N SER A 319 25.75 -23.64 14.13
CA SER A 319 25.07 -23.18 15.35
C SER A 319 24.22 -21.93 15.13
N PHE A 320 24.52 -21.16 14.09
CA PHE A 320 23.69 -20.06 13.61
C PHE A 320 23.71 -20.02 12.07
N ALA A 321 22.65 -19.46 11.49
CA ALA A 321 22.60 -19.15 10.06
C ALA A 321 22.99 -17.67 9.87
N PRO A 322 23.86 -17.34 8.91
CA PRO A 322 24.16 -15.95 8.61
C PRO A 322 22.91 -15.21 8.15
N THR A 323 22.79 -13.95 8.59
CA THR A 323 21.61 -13.14 8.28
C THR A 323 21.81 -12.44 6.93
N LEU A 324 20.94 -12.72 5.97
CA LEU A 324 20.91 -12.07 4.66
C LEU A 324 19.68 -11.18 4.61
N SER A 325 19.82 -9.92 4.20
CA SER A 325 18.64 -9.08 3.98
C SER A 325 18.83 -8.07 2.85
N THR A 326 17.77 -7.89 2.07
CA THR A 326 17.66 -6.80 1.10
C THR A 326 16.66 -5.78 1.62
N GLU A 327 17.07 -4.52 1.63
CA GLU A 327 16.22 -3.37 1.94
C GLU A 327 16.00 -2.54 0.68
N LEU A 328 14.73 -2.30 0.34
CA LEU A 328 14.34 -1.37 -0.72
C LEU A 328 13.80 -0.12 -0.06
N GLN A 329 14.43 1.01 -0.33
CA GLN A 329 13.96 2.32 0.10
C GLN A 329 13.39 3.04 -1.12
N VAL A 330 12.10 3.39 -1.07
CA VAL A 330 11.42 4.10 -2.16
C VAL A 330 10.99 5.46 -1.65
N ASP A 331 11.62 6.50 -2.19
CA ASP A 331 11.20 7.89 -1.99
C ASP A 331 10.11 8.22 -3.01
N LEU A 332 8.94 8.56 -2.50
CA LEU A 332 7.74 8.90 -3.23
C LEU A 332 7.56 10.42 -3.24
N SER A 333 7.20 10.98 -4.39
CA SER A 333 6.57 12.30 -4.49
C SER A 333 5.29 12.17 -5.32
N LEU A 334 4.17 12.57 -4.73
CA LEU A 334 2.86 12.65 -5.38
C LEU A 334 2.53 14.12 -5.60
N ARG A 335 2.34 14.52 -6.86
CA ARG A 335 1.85 15.86 -7.18
C ARG A 335 0.36 15.93 -6.91
N LEU A 336 -0.02 16.70 -5.88
CA LEU A 336 -1.40 16.73 -5.39
C LEU A 336 -2.35 17.37 -6.39
N ASP A 337 -1.93 18.42 -7.11
CA ASP A 337 -2.75 19.03 -8.17
C ASP A 337 -3.15 18.01 -9.25
N ASP A 338 -2.19 17.19 -9.70
CA ASP A 338 -2.45 16.12 -10.68
C ASP A 338 -3.33 15.02 -10.09
N ALA A 339 -3.10 14.65 -8.82
CA ALA A 339 -3.86 13.62 -8.14
C ALA A 339 -5.33 14.04 -7.91
N PHE A 340 -5.56 15.29 -7.48
CA PHE A 340 -6.89 15.87 -7.35
C PHE A 340 -7.56 16.05 -8.71
N ALA A 341 -6.82 16.42 -9.76
CA ALA A 341 -7.35 16.48 -11.12
C ALA A 341 -7.70 15.10 -11.71
N ARG A 342 -7.19 14.00 -11.13
CA ARG A 342 -7.51 12.61 -11.49
C ARG A 342 -8.49 11.94 -10.54
N ARG A 343 -8.91 12.66 -9.50
CA ARG A 343 -9.83 12.14 -8.49
C ARG A 343 -11.11 11.68 -9.17
N THR A 344 -11.51 10.46 -8.84
CA THR A 344 -12.85 9.98 -9.20
C THR A 344 -13.82 10.69 -8.28
N LEU A 345 -14.84 11.31 -8.86
CA LEU A 345 -15.91 11.97 -8.11
C LEU A 345 -17.20 11.21 -8.38
N VAL A 346 -17.96 10.95 -7.32
CA VAL A 346 -19.18 10.14 -7.35
C VAL A 346 -20.39 10.97 -6.92
N PRO A 347 -20.77 12.01 -7.69
CA PRO A 347 -21.89 12.88 -7.33
C PRO A 347 -23.20 12.10 -7.25
N TYR A 348 -23.99 12.43 -6.23
CA TYR A 348 -25.33 11.89 -6.00
C TYR A 348 -26.39 12.97 -6.19
N GLN A 349 -27.51 12.61 -6.81
CA GLN A 349 -28.72 13.43 -6.93
C GLN A 349 -29.96 12.62 -6.61
N SER A 350 -30.93 13.24 -5.94
CA SER A 350 -32.25 12.66 -5.69
C SER A 350 -33.33 13.58 -6.25
N LEU A 351 -34.23 13.00 -7.03
CA LEU A 351 -35.39 13.67 -7.61
C LEU A 351 -36.65 13.03 -7.04
N VAL A 352 -37.63 13.86 -6.69
CA VAL A 352 -38.94 13.42 -6.21
C VAL A 352 -39.99 14.04 -7.11
N PHE A 353 -40.84 13.19 -7.67
CA PHE A 353 -41.94 13.56 -8.55
C PHE A 353 -43.25 13.13 -7.93
N ASP A 354 -43.90 14.06 -7.23
CA ASP A 354 -45.26 13.88 -6.71
C ASP A 354 -46.29 13.77 -7.85
N GLU A 355 -47.41 13.09 -7.60
CA GLU A 355 -48.52 12.92 -8.56
C GLU A 355 -48.14 12.24 -9.89
N VAL A 356 -46.98 11.61 -9.95
CA VAL A 356 -46.54 10.82 -11.10
C VAL A 356 -46.79 9.35 -10.78
N ILE A 357 -47.67 8.72 -11.56
CA ILE A 357 -47.95 7.30 -11.40
C ILE A 357 -46.72 6.50 -11.85
N PRO A 358 -46.10 5.69 -10.97
CA PRO A 358 -44.97 4.86 -11.36
C PRO A 358 -45.45 3.69 -12.22
N ASP A 359 -45.20 3.74 -13.53
CA ASP A 359 -45.60 2.73 -14.50
C ASP A 359 -44.49 2.48 -15.55
N GLU A 360 -44.71 1.49 -16.42
CA GLU A 360 -43.76 1.16 -17.50
C GLU A 360 -43.56 2.32 -18.48
N LEU A 361 -44.56 3.22 -18.64
CA LEU A 361 -44.43 4.41 -19.48
C LEU A 361 -43.46 5.42 -18.86
N ARG A 362 -43.45 5.59 -17.53
CA ARG A 362 -42.44 6.42 -16.85
C ARG A 362 -41.04 5.82 -16.95
N MET A 363 -40.93 4.50 -16.88
CA MET A 363 -39.65 3.84 -17.15
C MET A 363 -39.19 4.11 -18.58
N ALA A 364 -40.08 4.02 -19.58
CA ALA A 364 -39.78 4.38 -20.96
C ALA A 364 -39.32 5.83 -21.12
N ASP A 365 -39.93 6.79 -20.42
CA ASP A 365 -39.46 8.19 -20.43
C ASP A 365 -38.05 8.34 -19.85
N ILE A 366 -37.73 7.62 -18.77
CA ILE A 366 -36.39 7.60 -18.19
C ILE A 366 -35.38 7.00 -19.17
N TYR A 367 -35.73 5.90 -19.83
CA TYR A 367 -34.92 5.28 -20.88
C TYR A 367 -34.61 6.26 -22.02
N VAL A 368 -35.64 6.97 -22.50
CA VAL A 368 -35.50 7.94 -23.57
C VAL A 368 -34.62 9.10 -23.13
N ALA A 369 -34.82 9.65 -21.92
CA ALA A 369 -33.99 10.74 -21.41
C ALA A 369 -32.50 10.33 -21.35
N LEU A 370 -32.19 9.14 -20.82
CA LEU A 370 -30.82 8.64 -20.77
C LEU A 370 -30.21 8.49 -22.18
N ARG A 371 -30.98 7.93 -23.11
CA ARG A 371 -30.54 7.73 -24.51
C ARG A 371 -30.36 9.05 -25.26
N ASP A 372 -31.22 10.03 -25.05
CA ASP A 372 -31.12 11.38 -25.64
C ASP A 372 -29.83 12.08 -25.16
N HIS A 373 -29.38 11.77 -23.95
CA HIS A 373 -28.08 12.18 -23.42
C HIS A 373 -26.91 11.26 -23.80
N GLY A 374 -27.12 10.31 -24.72
CA GLY A 374 -26.09 9.46 -25.31
C GLY A 374 -25.68 8.26 -24.47
N PHE A 375 -26.40 7.93 -23.40
CA PHE A 375 -26.10 6.78 -22.59
C PHE A 375 -26.60 5.48 -23.22
N GLN A 376 -25.83 4.41 -23.00
CA GLN A 376 -26.20 3.03 -23.29
C GLN A 376 -26.39 2.28 -21.99
N ILE A 377 -27.48 1.54 -21.87
CA ILE A 377 -27.77 0.79 -20.65
C ILE A 377 -27.11 -0.57 -20.74
N VAL A 378 -26.21 -0.82 -19.79
CA VAL A 378 -25.34 -2.00 -19.75
C VAL A 378 -25.92 -3.05 -18.81
N HIS A 379 -26.60 -2.62 -17.75
CA HIS A 379 -27.25 -3.50 -16.79
C HIS A 379 -28.59 -2.89 -16.34
N GLU A 380 -29.59 -3.74 -16.16
CA GLU A 380 -30.91 -3.39 -15.64
C GLU A 380 -31.42 -4.51 -14.75
N GLN A 381 -32.06 -4.13 -13.65
CA GLN A 381 -32.76 -5.07 -12.78
C GLN A 381 -34.05 -4.46 -12.25
N SER A 382 -35.15 -5.21 -12.38
CA SER A 382 -36.46 -4.88 -11.80
C SER A 382 -36.71 -5.70 -10.54
N TYR A 383 -37.31 -5.09 -9.52
CA TYR A 383 -37.70 -5.75 -8.29
C TYR A 383 -39.21 -5.65 -8.13
N THR A 384 -39.88 -6.79 -8.02
CA THR A 384 -41.33 -6.85 -7.76
C THR A 384 -41.58 -6.84 -6.26
N ASP A 385 -42.26 -5.81 -5.76
CA ASP A 385 -42.71 -5.71 -4.35
C ASP A 385 -44.19 -5.33 -4.27
N GLY A 386 -45.04 -6.16 -4.91
CA GLY A 386 -46.48 -5.90 -5.06
C GLY A 386 -46.84 -5.08 -6.30
N ASP A 387 -48.12 -5.06 -6.66
CA ASP A 387 -48.61 -4.40 -7.89
C ASP A 387 -48.60 -2.86 -7.82
N ASP A 388 -48.45 -2.31 -6.61
CA ASP A 388 -48.47 -0.88 -6.31
C ASP A 388 -47.07 -0.26 -6.17
N VAL A 389 -46.00 -1.05 -6.29
CA VAL A 389 -44.63 -0.59 -6.08
C VAL A 389 -43.77 -0.84 -7.32
N LEU A 390 -43.09 0.20 -7.79
CA LEU A 390 -42.14 0.15 -8.90
C LEU A 390 -40.72 0.31 -8.39
N ARG A 391 -39.88 -0.71 -8.57
CA ARG A 391 -38.46 -0.65 -8.18
C ARG A 391 -37.56 -1.12 -9.30
N HIS A 392 -36.68 -0.25 -9.76
CA HIS A 392 -35.74 -0.55 -10.83
C HIS A 392 -34.35 -0.01 -10.52
N THR A 393 -33.32 -0.72 -10.95
CA THR A 393 -31.95 -0.23 -11.04
C THR A 393 -31.46 -0.33 -12.48
N MET A 394 -30.75 0.69 -12.91
CA MET A 394 -30.16 0.79 -14.24
C MET A 394 -28.71 1.26 -14.11
N GLN A 395 -27.80 0.61 -14.82
CA GLN A 395 -26.44 1.08 -15.03
C GLN A 395 -26.30 1.49 -16.49
N ALA A 396 -25.98 2.75 -16.70
CA ALA A 396 -25.81 3.35 -18.01
C ALA A 396 -24.38 3.88 -18.18
N GLN A 397 -23.84 3.78 -19.38
CA GLN A 397 -22.48 4.21 -19.71
C GLN A 397 -22.46 5.03 -20.98
N ARG A 398 -21.56 6.02 -21.04
CA ARG A 398 -21.26 6.81 -22.24
C ARG A 398 -19.77 7.10 -22.33
N PRO A 399 -19.15 7.07 -23.52
CA PRO A 399 -17.79 7.57 -23.68
C PRO A 399 -17.69 9.07 -23.39
N ALA A 400 -16.65 9.47 -22.66
CA ALA A 400 -16.34 10.86 -22.32
C ALA A 400 -14.83 11.12 -22.53
N GLY A 401 -14.45 11.37 -23.78
CA GLY A 401 -13.04 11.48 -24.16
C GLY A 401 -12.30 10.14 -24.04
N PRO A 402 -11.18 10.05 -23.31
CA PRO A 402 -10.47 8.80 -23.06
C PRO A 402 -11.11 7.94 -21.95
N ASP A 403 -12.04 8.51 -21.18
CA ASP A 403 -12.65 7.88 -20.02
C ASP A 403 -14.11 7.46 -20.31
N THR A 404 -14.68 6.62 -19.43
CA THR A 404 -16.10 6.23 -19.47
C THR A 404 -16.86 6.94 -18.35
N LEU A 405 -17.95 7.61 -18.72
CA LEU A 405 -18.90 8.17 -17.77
C LEU A 405 -19.92 7.09 -17.43
N GLU A 406 -19.94 6.68 -16.16
CA GLU A 406 -20.89 5.69 -15.63
C GLU A 406 -21.99 6.42 -14.85
N LEU A 407 -23.24 6.00 -15.02
CA LEU A 407 -24.39 6.52 -14.30
C LEU A 407 -25.23 5.34 -13.78
N TRP A 408 -25.48 5.32 -12.47
CA TRP A 408 -26.45 4.43 -11.86
C TRP A 408 -27.72 5.20 -11.58
N VAL A 409 -28.85 4.67 -12.03
CA VAL A 409 -30.18 5.24 -11.82
C VAL A 409 -31.02 4.23 -11.07
N ILE A 410 -31.54 4.64 -9.92
CA ILE A 410 -32.35 3.82 -9.03
C ILE A 410 -33.71 4.49 -8.93
N VAL A 411 -34.75 3.76 -9.30
CA VAL A 411 -36.13 4.23 -9.36
C VAL A 411 -36.92 3.52 -8.28
N ASP A 412 -37.57 4.30 -7.42
CA ASP A 412 -38.43 3.83 -6.33
C ASP A 412 -39.76 4.57 -6.44
N GLY A 413 -40.86 3.86 -6.67
CA GLY A 413 -42.16 4.48 -6.85
C GLY A 413 -43.27 3.73 -6.14
N GLU A 414 -44.22 4.48 -5.58
CA GLU A 414 -45.40 3.95 -4.90
C GLU A 414 -46.67 4.51 -5.55
N ARG A 415 -47.63 3.64 -5.82
CA ARG A 415 -48.97 3.98 -6.28
C ARG A 415 -49.89 4.14 -5.08
N TYR A 416 -50.72 5.17 -5.10
CA TYR A 416 -51.78 5.35 -4.10
C TYR A 416 -53.04 5.93 -4.73
N ALA A 417 -54.20 5.59 -4.16
CA ALA A 417 -55.47 6.21 -4.53
C ALA A 417 -55.63 7.53 -3.77
N THR A 418 -55.97 8.60 -4.47
CA THR A 418 -56.28 9.90 -3.87
C THR A 418 -57.75 10.23 -4.11
N GLU A 419 -58.41 10.79 -3.09
CA GLU A 419 -59.79 11.25 -3.20
C GLU A 419 -59.82 12.76 -3.44
N ARG A 420 -60.54 13.19 -4.48
CA ARG A 420 -60.86 14.62 -4.68
C ARG A 420 -62.34 14.82 -4.40
N GLN A 421 -62.63 15.77 -3.52
CA GLN A 421 -63.98 16.26 -3.30
C GLN A 421 -64.16 17.57 -4.06
N ALA A 422 -65.16 17.61 -4.95
CA ALA A 422 -65.55 18.82 -5.65
C ALA A 422 -66.98 19.19 -5.25
N GLU A 423 -67.17 20.44 -4.81
CA GLU A 423 -68.48 20.98 -4.46
C GLU A 423 -69.10 21.61 -5.71
N LEU A 424 -70.22 21.04 -6.17
CA LEU A 424 -70.96 21.54 -7.32
C LEU A 424 -71.91 22.69 -6.91
N PRO A 425 -72.30 23.58 -7.84
CA PRO A 425 -73.29 24.61 -7.56
C PRO A 425 -74.62 23.96 -7.13
N GLY A 426 -74.96 24.06 -5.85
CA GLY A 426 -76.10 23.38 -5.23
C GLY A 426 -75.77 22.56 -3.98
N GLY A 427 -74.52 22.53 -3.52
CA GLY A 427 -74.11 21.90 -2.25
C GLY A 427 -73.97 20.37 -2.29
N GLN A 428 -73.93 19.79 -3.50
CA GLN A 428 -73.59 18.37 -3.67
C GLN A 428 -72.08 18.21 -3.72
N ILE A 429 -71.55 17.40 -2.80
CA ILE A 429 -70.14 17.01 -2.76
C ILE A 429 -69.98 15.74 -3.59
N TYR A 430 -69.19 15.83 -4.66
CA TYR A 430 -68.83 14.68 -5.48
C TYR A 430 -67.43 14.20 -5.08
N THR A 431 -67.32 12.97 -4.58
CA THR A 431 -66.03 12.32 -4.30
C THR A 431 -65.63 11.49 -5.51
N SER A 432 -64.57 11.90 -6.20
CA SER A 432 -63.94 11.09 -7.24
C SER A 432 -62.62 10.52 -6.72
N THR A 433 -62.44 9.20 -6.81
CA THR A 433 -61.15 8.56 -6.56
C THR A 433 -60.33 8.55 -7.85
N PHE A 434 -59.06 8.93 -7.77
CA PHE A 434 -58.15 8.89 -8.90
C PHE A 434 -56.81 8.28 -8.49
N THR A 435 -56.19 7.55 -9.41
CA THR A 435 -54.86 6.96 -9.18
C THR A 435 -53.81 8.06 -9.24
N SER A 436 -53.03 8.14 -8.17
CA SER A 436 -51.86 8.99 -8.03
C SER A 436 -50.65 8.13 -7.67
N GLY A 437 -49.49 8.74 -7.59
CA GLY A 437 -48.27 8.07 -7.18
C GLY A 437 -47.18 9.05 -6.85
N GLU A 438 -46.14 8.54 -6.21
CA GLU A 438 -44.88 9.24 -6.01
C GLU A 438 -43.79 8.45 -6.71
N LEU A 439 -42.96 9.13 -7.50
CA LEU A 439 -41.80 8.54 -8.14
C LEU A 439 -40.54 9.23 -7.62
N ARG A 440 -39.65 8.45 -7.00
CA ARG A 440 -38.32 8.89 -6.56
C ARG A 440 -37.28 8.31 -7.51
N LEU A 441 -36.35 9.16 -7.92
CA LEU A 441 -35.26 8.78 -8.80
C LEU A 441 -33.95 9.23 -8.17
N HIS A 442 -33.07 8.27 -7.91
CA HIS A 442 -31.73 8.50 -7.39
C HIS A 442 -30.71 8.28 -8.51
N MET A 443 -29.87 9.27 -8.78
CA MET A 443 -28.80 9.18 -9.77
C MET A 443 -27.45 9.27 -9.07
N ILE A 444 -26.55 8.37 -9.43
CA ILE A 444 -25.16 8.43 -9.02
C ILE A 444 -24.30 8.42 -10.27
N GLY A 445 -23.51 9.45 -10.45
CA GLY A 445 -22.55 9.53 -11.53
C GLY A 445 -21.17 9.07 -11.09
N LYS A 446 -20.34 8.60 -12.02
CA LYS A 446 -18.90 8.42 -11.82
C LYS A 446 -18.16 8.80 -13.08
N LEU A 447 -17.20 9.71 -12.92
CA LEU A 447 -16.32 10.17 -13.98
C LEU A 447 -14.96 10.52 -13.39
N GLN A 448 -13.90 10.13 -14.06
CA GLN A 448 -12.55 10.48 -13.66
C GLN A 448 -12.21 11.90 -14.13
N GLY A 449 -11.77 12.76 -13.21
CA GLY A 449 -11.07 14.02 -13.51
C GLY A 449 -11.86 15.21 -14.04
N ASN A 450 -13.12 15.07 -14.47
CA ASN A 450 -13.97 16.23 -14.84
C ASN A 450 -15.35 16.24 -14.16
N PRO A 451 -15.44 16.60 -12.87
CA PRO A 451 -16.71 16.57 -12.16
C PRO A 451 -17.76 17.53 -12.73
N ARG A 452 -17.33 18.65 -13.31
CA ARG A 452 -18.24 19.66 -13.84
C ARG A 452 -19.05 19.13 -15.02
N GLU A 453 -18.44 18.32 -15.86
CA GLU A 453 -19.13 17.67 -16.98
C GLU A 453 -20.16 16.64 -16.49
N LEU A 454 -19.80 15.86 -15.47
CA LEU A 454 -20.71 14.89 -14.86
C LEU A 454 -21.91 15.58 -14.22
N THR A 455 -21.70 16.58 -13.36
CA THR A 455 -22.79 17.32 -12.73
C THR A 455 -23.67 18.05 -13.75
N ARG A 456 -23.08 18.63 -14.81
CA ARG A 456 -23.87 19.25 -15.91
C ARG A 456 -24.74 18.24 -16.63
N THR A 457 -24.21 17.05 -16.88
CA THR A 457 -24.96 15.97 -17.56
C THR A 457 -26.12 15.48 -16.68
N MET A 458 -25.88 15.25 -15.40
CA MET A 458 -26.94 14.85 -14.45
C MET A 458 -28.03 15.93 -14.32
N ASN A 459 -27.63 17.21 -14.23
CA ASN A 459 -28.58 18.33 -14.20
C ASN A 459 -29.39 18.45 -15.50
N ALA A 460 -28.81 18.13 -16.65
CA ALA A 460 -29.51 18.14 -17.93
C ALA A 460 -30.56 17.03 -18.01
N ILE A 461 -30.20 15.81 -17.57
CA ILE A 461 -31.14 14.68 -17.44
C ILE A 461 -32.28 15.05 -16.48
N GLN A 462 -31.96 15.63 -15.33
CA GLN A 462 -32.95 16.12 -14.38
C GLN A 462 -33.92 17.11 -15.04
N ALA A 463 -33.40 18.11 -15.76
CA ALA A 463 -34.24 19.11 -16.42
C ALA A 463 -35.17 18.49 -17.47
N ASP A 464 -34.66 17.56 -18.29
CA ASP A 464 -35.46 16.86 -19.30
C ASP A 464 -36.57 16.00 -18.67
N LEU A 465 -36.26 15.27 -17.58
CA LEU A 465 -37.25 14.50 -16.83
C LEU A 465 -38.31 15.41 -16.18
N CYS A 466 -37.89 16.53 -15.59
CA CYS A 466 -38.81 17.52 -15.03
C CYS A 466 -39.77 18.07 -16.11
N ASP A 467 -39.27 18.41 -17.30
CA ASP A 467 -40.09 18.92 -18.40
C ASP A 467 -41.07 17.85 -18.91
N ARG A 468 -40.62 16.60 -19.08
CA ARG A 468 -41.48 15.49 -19.51
C ARG A 468 -42.60 15.22 -18.52
N PHE A 469 -42.28 15.16 -17.22
CA PHE A 469 -43.27 14.87 -16.19
C PHE A 469 -44.18 16.06 -15.87
N ALA A 470 -43.69 17.31 -15.99
CA ALA A 470 -44.52 18.50 -15.83
C ALA A 470 -45.62 18.60 -16.91
N ARG A 471 -45.32 18.23 -18.17
CA ARG A 471 -46.31 18.18 -19.25
C ARG A 471 -47.42 17.16 -19.01
N LEU A 472 -47.19 16.16 -18.15
CA LEU A 472 -48.18 15.15 -17.79
C LEU A 472 -49.06 15.61 -16.64
N ARG A 473 -48.50 16.33 -15.66
CA ARG A 473 -49.30 17.01 -14.62
C ARG A 473 -50.25 18.05 -15.23
N ALA A 474 -49.80 18.80 -16.25
CA ALA A 474 -50.59 19.85 -16.90
C ALA A 474 -51.69 19.34 -17.86
N LYS A 475 -51.71 18.03 -18.19
CA LYS A 475 -52.73 17.41 -19.06
C LYS A 475 -53.91 16.82 -18.28
N ARG A 476 -53.96 16.99 -16.97
CA ARG A 476 -55.06 16.54 -16.09
C ARG A 476 -56.08 17.63 -15.83
#